data_AF-A0A350XND5-F1
#
_entry.id   AF-A0A350XND5-F1
#
_cell.length_a   1.000
_cell.length_b   1.000
_cell.length_c   1.000
_cell.angle_alpha   90.00
_cell.angle_beta   90.00
_cell.angle_gamma   90.00
#
_symmetry.space_group_name_H-M   'P 1'
#
loop_
_entity.id
_entity.type
_entity.pdbx_description
1 polymer ?
#
loop_
_entity_poly.entity_id
_entity_poly.type
_entity_poly.pdbx_seq_one_letter_code
_entity_poly.pdbx_strand_id
1 'polypeptide(L)' 'MVGIIVDPDKFTVTVYRANNAPVLLSNNDVLTVPELLPGWELPISELWPPVFD' A
#
# COMPACT_ATOMS: atom_id res chain seq x y z
N MET A 1 1.38 -0.15 16.15
CA MET A 1 1.46 -1.31 15.24
C MET A 1 0.94 -0.88 13.88
N VAL A 2 1.59 -1.32 12.81
CA VAL A 2 1.16 -1.11 11.42
C VAL A 2 0.83 -2.48 10.84
N GLY A 3 -0.32 -2.60 10.18
CA GLY A 3 -0.72 -3.79 9.42
C GLY A 3 -0.98 -3.41 7.97
N ILE A 4 -0.62 -4.28 7.03
CA ILE A 4 -0.79 -4.05 5.60
C ILE A 4 -1.50 -5.28 5.02
N ILE A 5 -2.64 -5.07 4.36
CA ILE A 5 -3.34 -6.09 3.59
C ILE A 5 -3.17 -5.74 2.12
N VAL A 6 -2.65 -6.69 1.34
CA VAL A 6 -2.52 -6.58 -0.12
C VAL A 6 -3.61 -7.45 -0.74
N ASP A 7 -4.50 -6.85 -1.53
CA ASP A 7 -5.57 -7.53 -2.25
C ASP A 7 -5.24 -7.49 -3.76
N PRO A 8 -4.64 -8.56 -4.31
CA PRO A 8 -4.24 -8.61 -5.72
C PRO A 8 -5.43 -8.69 -6.68
N ASP A 9 -6.58 -9.22 -6.25
CA ASP A 9 -7.77 -9.32 -7.11
C ASP A 9 -8.37 -7.93 -7.37
N LYS A 10 -8.21 -7.02 -6.41
CA LYS A 10 -8.68 -5.63 -6.52
C LYS A 10 -7.60 -4.63 -6.90
N PHE A 11 -6.33 -5.05 -6.95
CA PHE A 11 -5.17 -4.16 -7.10
C PHE A 11 -5.18 -3.04 -6.05
N THR A 12 -5.41 -3.39 -4.79
CA THR A 12 -5.45 -2.43 -3.69
C THR A 12 -4.61 -2.86 -2.50
N VAL A 13 -4.21 -1.88 -1.70
CA VAL A 13 -3.52 -2.09 -0.42
C VAL A 13 -4.26 -1.35 0.68
N THR A 14 -4.58 -2.03 1.78
CA THR A 14 -5.20 -1.40 2.95
C THR A 14 -4.18 -1.31 4.09
N VAL A 15 -3.96 -0.10 4.60
CA VAL A 15 -3.02 0.18 5.68
C VAL A 15 -3.78 0.43 6.97
N TYR A 16 -3.44 -0.33 8.00
CA TYR A 16 -3.97 -0.22 9.36
C TYR A 16 -2.91 0.40 10.25
N ARG A 17 -3.27 1.46 10.96
CA ARG A 17 -2.42 2.10 11.97
C ARG A 17 -3.16 2.12 13.29
N ALA A 18 -2.43 1.93 14.39
CA ALA A 18 -3.01 2.00 15.72
C ALA A 18 -3.77 3.34 15.90
N ASN A 19 -5.01 3.26 16.38
CA ASN A 19 -5.89 4.40 16.65
C ASN A 19 -6.33 5.22 15.43
N ASN A 20 -6.11 4.73 14.20
CA ASN A 20 -6.58 5.37 12.97
C ASN A 20 -7.53 4.45 12.20
N ALA A 21 -8.40 5.04 11.39
CA ALA A 21 -9.19 4.28 10.43
C ALA A 21 -8.26 3.64 9.37
N PRO A 22 -8.63 2.47 8.81
CA PRO A 22 -7.89 1.86 7.72
C PRO A 22 -7.89 2.79 6.49
N VAL A 23 -6.77 2.87 5.80
CA VAL A 23 -6.62 3.65 4.57
C VAL A 23 -6.50 2.70 3.40
N LEU A 24 -7.40 2.81 2.43
CA LEU A 24 -7.33 2.08 1.17
C LEU A 24 -6.49 2.87 0.15
N LEU A 25 -5.54 2.19 -0.46
CA LEU A 25 -4.65 2.70 -1.51
C LEU A 25 -4.89 1.93 -2.80
N SER A 26 -4.92 2.64 -3.91
CA SER A 26 -5.10 2.17 -5.27
C SER A 26 -3.82 2.36 -6.09
N ASN A 27 -3.78 1.90 -7.34
CA ASN A 27 -2.59 1.95 -8.20
C ASN A 27 -2.00 3.35 -8.42
N ASN A 28 -2.77 4.41 -8.22
CA ASN A 28 -2.28 5.79 -8.36
C ASN A 28 -1.70 6.37 -7.07
N ASP A 29 -1.78 5.61 -5.98
CA ASP A 29 -1.31 6.02 -4.67
C ASP A 29 0.11 5.48 -4.40
N VAL A 30 0.77 6.09 -3.41
CA VAL A 30 2.08 5.70 -2.92
C VAL A 30 1.95 5.25 -1.47
N LEU A 31 2.38 4.02 -1.20
CA LEU A 31 2.49 3.52 0.16
C LEU A 31 3.68 4.18 0.85
N THR A 32 3.40 4.79 2.00
CA THR A 32 4.41 5.32 2.92
C THR A 32 4.16 4.76 4.32
N VAL A 33 5.23 4.48 5.05
CA VAL A 33 5.18 4.02 6.45
C VAL A 33 6.22 4.76 7.28
N PRO A 34 6.09 6.10 7.43
CA PRO A 34 7.14 6.92 8.06
C PRO A 34 7.46 6.52 9.50
N GLU A 35 6.51 5.91 10.22
CA GLU A 35 6.68 5.42 11.58
C GLU A 35 7.59 4.18 11.70
N LEU A 36 7.81 3.44 10.61
CA LEU A 36 8.68 2.24 10.58
C LEU A 36 9.87 2.42 9.62
N LEU A 37 9.64 3.05 8.47
CA LEU A 37 10.59 3.24 7.37
C LEU A 37 10.56 4.70 6.90
N PRO A 38 11.27 5.62 7.60
CA PRO A 38 11.30 7.03 7.23
C PRO A 38 11.88 7.25 5.82
N GLY A 39 11.17 8.01 4.98
CA GLY A 39 11.60 8.34 3.62
C GLY A 39 11.46 7.21 2.59
N TRP A 40 10.91 6.06 2.98
CA TRP A 40 10.59 4.99 2.04
C TRP A 40 9.24 5.23 1.36
N GLU A 41 9.23 5.03 0.05
CA GLU A 41 8.07 5.20 -0.82
C GLU A 41 7.94 3.97 -1.73
N LEU A 42 6.71 3.49 -1.92
CA LEU A 42 6.41 2.43 -2.87
C LEU A 42 5.11 2.76 -3.63
N PRO A 43 5.19 3.08 -4.94
CA PRO A 43 4.01 3.18 -5.77
C PRO A 43 3.24 1.85 -5.75
N ILE A 44 1.93 1.89 -5.51
CA ILE A 44 1.11 0.67 -5.44
C ILE A 44 1.13 -0.11 -6.75
N SER A 45 1.24 0.59 -7.88
CA SER A 45 1.35 -0.02 -9.21
C SER A 45 2.55 -0.96 -9.38
N GLU A 46 3.63 -0.78 -8.60
CA GLU A 46 4.83 -1.63 -8.65
C GLU A 46 4.67 -2.97 -7.91
N LEU A 47 3.60 -3.15 -7.13
CA LEU A 47 3.33 -4.40 -6.42
C LEU A 47 2.83 -5.52 -7.34
N TRP A 48 2.36 -5.18 -8.52
CA TRP A 48 1.69 -6.11 -9.42
C TRP A 48 2.62 -6.55 -10.55
N PRO A 49 2.46 -7.79 -11.04
CA PRO A 49 3.20 -8.22 -12.22
C PRO A 49 2.86 -7.31 -13.42
N PRO A 50 3.85 -7.00 -14.27
CA PRO A 50 3.61 -6.23 -15.47
C PRO A 50 2.64 -6.96 -16.40
N VAL A 51 1.71 -6.21 -17.00
CA VAL A 51 0.85 -6.71 -18.08
C VAL A 51 1.64 -6.60 -19.38
N PHE A 52 1.81 -7.71 -20.09
CA PHE A 52 2.42 -7.74 -21.42
C PHE A 52 1.32 -7.95 -22.47
N ASP A 53 1.43 -7.25 -23.60
CA ASP A 53 0.58 -7.41 -24.80
C ASP A 53 1.05 -8.58 -25.69
#